data_AF-A0A2N3GZG5-F1
#
_entry.id   AF-A0A2N3GZG5-F1
#
_cell.length_a   1.000
_cell.length_b   1.000
_cell.length_c   1.000
_cell.angle_alpha   90.00
_cell.angle_beta   90.00
_cell.angle_gamma   90.00
#
_symmetry.space_group_name_H-M   'P 1'
#
loop_
_entity.id
_entity.type
_entity.pdbx_description
1 polymer ?
#
loop_
_entity_poly.entity_id
_entity_poly.type
_entity_poly.pdbx_seq_one_letter_code
_entity_poly.pdbx_strand_id
1 'polypeptide(L)'
;MANQGGGTMARQGIDTYLAALRRGLRGLPRPDVDAIVAETQSHLRDTLADGRSLEDAVEEFGSAEAVAAEIVEGRIRPEGGEPFRRPSASRRFAAWLADVAIGWGPLAINPVWMSLIGWIQLFVMMNAEERAAMEAAVGSEIYSALFSPLVLATALLSLMWGLFYWLWARRGRSSSVGMRMAGISRVTGMSGVEVVNTSAIAVTEPATIVSRPKWYLAAPTAVFGVIVMLAVAYYGAMAVGSFFQPFNRLLGEQATVAELEGARDTYTAFYDAVIAGDAATARSYTTDAAASEVEAFVADRVADGVTAWTFGPALPPDEWVIVETLGSGAAAKTRDVFVSVRRTEDTSDPANTIVRYRISRFTEDGLSEERPGNQ
;
A
#
# COMPACT_ATOMS: atom_id res chain seq x y z
N MET A 1 -14.39 -13.09 70.38
CA MET A 1 -14.19 -13.58 69.00
C MET A 1 -14.68 -12.55 67.97
N ALA A 2 -14.11 -11.34 67.96
CA ALA A 2 -14.43 -10.32 66.98
C ALA A 2 -13.15 -9.55 66.63
N ASN A 3 -12.30 -10.14 65.78
CA ASN A 3 -11.18 -9.41 65.18
C ASN A 3 -10.77 -9.94 63.79
N GLN A 4 -11.63 -10.72 63.12
CA GLN A 4 -11.33 -11.27 61.78
C GLN A 4 -11.75 -10.32 60.63
N GLY A 5 -12.65 -9.37 60.87
CA GLY A 5 -13.12 -8.41 59.85
C GLY A 5 -12.21 -7.17 59.66
N GLY A 6 -11.50 -6.73 60.70
CA GLY A 6 -10.59 -5.58 60.62
C GLY A 6 -9.33 -5.88 59.80
N GLY A 7 -8.77 -7.09 59.94
CA GLY A 7 -7.56 -7.50 59.21
C GLY A 7 -7.76 -7.70 57.70
N THR A 8 -8.98 -8.01 57.25
CA THR A 8 -9.30 -8.18 55.82
C THR A 8 -9.48 -6.85 55.10
N MET A 9 -10.17 -5.88 55.72
CA MET A 9 -10.30 -4.53 55.17
C MET A 9 -8.95 -3.78 55.15
N ALA A 10 -8.14 -3.91 56.20
CA ALA A 10 -6.81 -3.28 56.25
C ALA A 10 -5.89 -3.83 55.13
N ARG A 11 -5.88 -5.15 54.90
CA ARG A 11 -5.12 -5.75 53.79
C ARG A 11 -5.57 -5.23 52.42
N GLN A 12 -6.87 -5.15 52.19
CA GLN A 12 -7.43 -4.66 50.93
C GLN A 12 -7.09 -3.19 50.68
N GLY A 13 -7.07 -2.36 51.73
CA GLY A 13 -6.66 -0.97 51.65
C GLY A 13 -5.17 -0.80 51.31
N ILE A 14 -4.29 -1.57 51.96
CA ILE A 14 -2.84 -1.59 51.63
C ILE A 14 -2.64 -2.02 50.16
N ASP A 15 -3.29 -3.10 49.72
CA ASP A 15 -3.13 -3.60 48.34
C ASP A 15 -3.59 -2.56 47.31
N THR A 16 -4.65 -1.82 47.62
CA THR A 16 -5.16 -0.73 46.78
C THR A 16 -4.16 0.43 46.70
N TYR A 17 -3.60 0.84 47.84
CA TYR A 17 -2.57 1.88 47.91
C TYR A 17 -1.31 1.48 47.13
N LEU A 18 -0.78 0.27 47.37
CA LEU A 18 0.40 -0.23 46.67
C LEU A 18 0.16 -0.40 45.16
N ALA A 19 -1.06 -0.75 44.75
CA ALA A 19 -1.42 -0.81 43.33
C ALA A 19 -1.45 0.58 42.68
N ALA A 20 -1.85 1.63 43.40
CA ALA A 20 -1.77 3.01 42.95
C ALA A 20 -0.31 3.50 42.90
N LEU A 21 0.50 3.19 43.93
CA LEU A 21 1.93 3.49 43.97
C LEU A 21 2.66 2.85 42.78
N ARG A 22 2.44 1.57 42.50
CA ARG A 22 2.99 0.87 41.32
C ARG A 22 2.59 1.54 39.99
N ARG A 23 1.39 2.13 39.92
CA ARG A 23 0.94 2.87 38.73
C ARG A 23 1.68 4.19 38.58
N GLY A 24 1.90 4.92 39.67
CA GLY A 24 2.68 6.17 39.67
C GLY A 24 4.16 5.95 39.33
N LEU A 25 4.76 4.86 39.83
CA LEU A 25 6.17 4.51 39.59
C LEU A 25 6.44 3.92 38.18
N ARG A 26 5.44 3.88 37.30
CA ARG A 26 5.59 3.36 35.94
C ARG A 26 6.65 4.16 35.18
N GLY A 27 7.69 3.46 34.73
CA GLY A 27 8.81 4.04 33.98
C GLY A 27 10.16 3.88 34.68
N LEU A 28 10.13 3.59 35.97
CA LEU A 28 11.29 3.06 36.69
C LEU A 28 11.53 1.59 36.31
N PRO A 29 12.77 1.10 36.45
CA PRO A 29 13.08 -0.32 36.32
C PRO A 29 12.26 -1.15 37.32
N ARG A 30 11.73 -2.29 36.87
CA ARG A 30 10.90 -3.17 37.71
C ARG A 30 11.57 -3.57 39.04
N PRO A 31 12.87 -3.91 39.10
CA PRO A 31 13.52 -4.22 40.38
C PRO A 31 13.47 -3.06 41.39
N ASP A 32 13.61 -1.81 40.94
CA ASP A 32 13.49 -0.65 41.83
C ASP A 32 12.04 -0.46 42.30
N VAL A 33 11.06 -0.65 41.40
CA VAL A 33 9.63 -0.57 41.77
C VAL A 33 9.28 -1.64 42.81
N ASP A 34 9.73 -2.87 42.62
CA ASP A 34 9.45 -3.98 43.53
C ASP A 34 10.11 -3.74 44.90
N ALA A 35 11.33 -3.19 44.93
CA ALA A 35 12.01 -2.82 46.17
C ALA A 35 11.27 -1.71 46.94
N ILE A 36 10.89 -0.62 46.26
CA ILE A 36 10.12 0.49 46.87
C ILE A 36 8.80 -0.02 47.43
N VAL A 37 8.07 -0.82 46.65
CA VAL A 37 6.77 -1.36 47.09
C VAL A 37 6.92 -2.29 48.29
N ALA A 38 7.98 -3.10 48.34
CA ALA A 38 8.26 -3.97 49.48
C ALA A 38 8.59 -3.15 50.74
N GLU A 39 9.39 -2.09 50.61
CA GLU A 39 9.72 -1.17 51.71
C GLU A 39 8.47 -0.45 52.23
N THR A 40 7.66 0.15 51.35
CA THR A 40 6.39 0.79 51.73
C THR A 40 5.42 -0.20 52.36
N GLN A 41 5.36 -1.43 51.85
CA GLN A 41 4.52 -2.47 52.44
C GLN A 41 4.98 -2.85 53.85
N SER A 42 6.29 -2.90 54.11
CA SER A 42 6.83 -3.14 55.44
C SER A 42 6.43 -2.02 56.40
N HIS A 43 6.72 -0.77 56.04
CA HIS A 43 6.40 0.37 56.90
C HIS A 43 4.90 0.46 57.21
N LEU A 44 4.01 0.32 56.22
CA LEU A 44 2.56 0.32 56.46
C LEU A 44 2.11 -0.81 57.39
N ARG A 45 2.76 -1.98 57.34
CA ARG A 45 2.45 -3.09 58.26
C ARG A 45 2.97 -2.82 59.67
N ASP A 46 4.15 -2.24 59.79
CA ASP A 46 4.75 -1.89 61.08
C ASP A 46 3.89 -0.82 61.78
N THR A 47 3.47 0.23 61.06
CA THR A 47 2.56 1.26 61.60
C THR A 47 1.21 0.71 62.08
N LEU A 48 0.68 -0.30 61.39
CA LEU A 48 -0.55 -0.99 61.81
C LEU A 48 -0.30 -1.92 63.01
N ALA A 49 0.87 -2.53 63.11
CA ALA A 49 1.26 -3.37 64.25
C ALA A 49 1.41 -2.53 65.53
N ASP A 50 1.81 -1.26 65.39
CA ASP A 50 1.86 -0.26 66.46
C ASP A 50 0.46 0.24 66.91
N GLY A 51 -0.61 -0.30 66.32
CA GLY A 51 -1.99 -0.04 66.73
C GLY A 51 -2.61 1.22 66.13
N ARG A 52 -1.94 1.86 65.17
CA ARG A 52 -2.49 3.02 64.44
C ARG A 52 -3.45 2.56 63.35
N SER A 53 -4.38 3.44 62.93
CA SER A 53 -5.33 3.10 61.87
C SER A 53 -4.65 3.13 60.48
N LEU A 54 -5.25 2.45 59.50
CA LEU A 54 -4.76 2.50 58.11
C LEU A 54 -4.88 3.91 57.52
N GLU A 55 -5.92 4.65 57.90
CA GLU A 55 -6.14 6.02 57.45
C GLU A 55 -5.03 6.94 57.97
N ASP A 56 -4.67 6.84 59.25
CA ASP A 56 -3.55 7.59 59.82
C ASP A 56 -2.22 7.22 59.15
N ALA A 57 -2.00 5.93 58.87
CA ALA A 57 -0.79 5.46 58.22
C ALA A 57 -0.69 6.00 56.77
N VAL A 58 -1.79 5.99 56.01
CA VAL A 58 -1.83 6.54 54.65
C VAL A 58 -1.73 8.07 54.67
N GLU A 59 -2.33 8.74 55.64
CA GLU A 59 -2.23 10.20 55.78
C GLU A 59 -0.81 10.64 56.10
N GLU A 60 -0.09 9.89 56.95
CA GLU A 60 1.32 10.14 57.26
C GLU A 60 2.24 9.96 56.05
N PHE A 61 1.98 8.94 55.20
CA PHE A 61 2.72 8.76 53.95
C PHE A 61 2.30 9.75 52.86
N GLY A 62 1.07 10.25 52.89
CA GLY A 62 0.46 11.01 51.80
C GLY A 62 -0.11 10.11 50.70
N SER A 63 -0.73 10.73 49.69
CA SER A 63 -1.36 9.98 48.59
C SER A 63 -0.31 9.20 47.78
N ALA A 64 -0.65 7.98 47.36
CA ALA A 64 0.26 7.12 46.59
C ALA A 64 0.79 7.78 45.30
N GLU A 65 0.00 8.67 44.68
CA GLU A 65 0.39 9.41 43.49
C GLU A 65 1.42 10.50 43.81
N ALA A 66 1.24 11.23 44.92
CA ALA A 66 2.20 12.23 45.39
C ALA A 66 3.53 11.57 45.78
N VAL A 67 3.48 10.48 46.56
CA VAL A 67 4.67 9.71 46.96
C VAL A 67 5.40 9.18 45.72
N ALA A 68 4.68 8.62 44.74
CA ALA A 68 5.29 8.16 43.51
C ALA A 68 5.96 9.30 42.73
N ALA A 69 5.30 10.46 42.63
CA ALA A 69 5.83 11.62 41.93
C ALA A 69 7.08 12.17 42.61
N GLU A 70 7.10 12.22 43.94
CA GLU A 70 8.25 12.63 44.74
C GLU A 70 9.44 11.68 44.56
N ILE A 71 9.21 10.36 44.65
CA ILE A 71 10.26 9.36 44.42
C ILE A 71 10.82 9.50 43.00
N VAL A 72 9.96 9.61 41.98
CA VAL A 72 10.40 9.81 40.60
C VAL A 72 11.17 11.12 40.44
N GLU A 73 10.71 12.20 41.06
CA GLU A 73 11.37 13.50 41.02
C GLU A 73 12.77 13.44 41.63
N GLY A 74 12.91 12.84 42.83
CA GLY A 74 14.22 12.63 43.47
C GLY A 74 15.16 11.73 42.68
N ARG A 75 14.62 10.83 41.83
CA ARG A 75 15.42 10.04 40.88
C ARG A 75 15.86 10.84 39.64
N ILE A 76 15.12 11.86 39.24
CA ILE A 76 15.46 12.71 38.07
C ILE A 76 16.36 13.87 38.48
N ARG A 77 16.10 14.45 39.65
CA ARG A 77 16.78 15.61 40.26
C ARG A 77 17.25 15.20 41.67
N PRO A 78 18.38 14.48 41.78
CA PRO A 78 18.91 14.09 43.08
C PRO A 78 19.22 15.33 43.93
N GLU A 79 18.97 15.24 45.24
CA GLU A 79 19.25 16.34 46.16
C GLU A 79 20.72 16.78 46.08
N GLY A 80 20.94 18.07 45.81
CA GLY A 80 22.27 18.67 45.71
C GLY A 80 22.94 18.61 44.33
N GLY A 81 22.24 18.16 43.28
CA GLY A 81 22.80 18.05 41.92
C GLY A 81 21.95 18.66 40.81
N GLU A 82 22.58 18.89 39.66
CA GLU A 82 21.87 19.20 38.40
C GLU A 82 21.01 18.00 37.95
N PRO A 83 19.85 18.23 37.32
CA PRO A 83 19.03 17.16 36.76
C PRO A 83 19.83 16.25 35.83
N PHE A 84 19.54 14.95 35.84
CA PHE A 84 20.21 14.03 34.92
C PHE A 84 20.01 14.45 33.46
N ARG A 85 21.08 14.30 32.66
CA ARG A 85 21.06 14.68 31.25
C ARG A 85 19.94 13.95 30.52
N ARG A 86 19.03 14.74 29.94
CA ARG A 86 17.94 14.23 29.10
C ARG A 86 18.49 13.48 27.87
N PRO A 87 17.81 12.43 27.38
CA PRO A 87 18.19 11.75 26.16
C PRO A 87 18.18 12.72 24.97
N SER A 88 19.16 12.60 24.08
CA SER A 88 19.29 13.45 22.89
C SER A 88 18.07 13.38 21.99
N ALA A 89 17.82 14.44 21.22
CA ALA A 89 16.74 14.48 20.24
C ALA A 89 16.85 13.34 19.22
N SER A 90 18.07 13.03 18.76
CA SER A 90 18.34 11.91 17.85
C SER A 90 17.94 10.55 18.42
N ARG A 91 18.23 10.29 19.71
CA ARG A 91 17.86 9.05 20.39
C ARG A 91 16.34 8.93 20.55
N ARG A 92 15.67 10.03 20.89
CA ARG A 92 14.19 10.08 20.98
C ARG A 92 13.55 9.85 19.61
N PHE A 93 14.11 10.45 18.56
CA PHE A 93 13.65 10.27 17.19
C PHE A 93 13.84 8.84 16.69
N ALA A 94 15.00 8.22 16.94
CA ALA A 94 15.26 6.83 16.60
C ALA A 94 14.28 5.87 17.31
N ALA A 95 14.01 6.09 18.60
CA ALA A 95 13.00 5.34 19.33
C ALA A 95 11.60 5.53 18.71
N TRP A 96 11.27 6.75 18.28
CA TRP A 96 10.01 7.03 17.61
C TRP A 96 9.89 6.34 16.25
N LEU A 97 10.96 6.34 15.44
CA LEU A 97 11.01 5.64 14.16
C LEU A 97 10.85 4.13 14.33
N ALA A 98 11.54 3.53 15.30
CA ALA A 98 11.40 2.10 15.61
C ALA A 98 9.96 1.74 15.97
N ASP A 99 9.30 2.56 16.78
CA ASP A 99 7.89 2.39 17.12
C ASP A 99 6.95 2.58 15.91
N VAL A 100 7.25 3.50 14.99
CA VAL A 100 6.50 3.65 13.74
C VAL A 100 6.65 2.40 12.88
N ALA A 101 7.87 1.90 12.71
CA ALA A 101 8.12 0.68 11.96
C ALA A 101 7.37 -0.52 12.57
N ILE A 102 7.45 -0.75 13.88
CA ILE A 102 6.79 -1.90 14.52
C ILE A 102 5.26 -1.77 14.49
N GLY A 103 4.73 -0.56 14.70
CA GLY A 103 3.29 -0.33 14.73
C GLY A 103 2.66 -0.35 13.33
N TRP A 104 3.19 0.46 12.42
CA TRP A 104 2.60 0.69 11.10
C TRP A 104 3.27 -0.07 9.96
N GLY A 105 4.46 -0.64 10.19
CA GLY A 105 5.17 -1.42 9.17
C GLY A 105 4.36 -2.55 8.56
N PRO A 106 3.59 -3.35 9.32
CA PRO A 106 2.75 -4.40 8.75
C PRO A 106 1.71 -3.88 7.75
N LEU A 107 1.12 -2.71 8.03
CA LEU A 107 0.21 -2.06 7.10
C LEU A 107 0.96 -1.51 5.88
N ALA A 108 2.15 -0.95 6.09
CA ALA A 108 2.96 -0.37 5.01
C ALA A 108 3.46 -1.41 4.00
N ILE A 109 3.69 -2.66 4.39
CA ILE A 109 4.08 -3.76 3.49
C ILE A 109 2.88 -4.56 2.96
N ASN A 110 1.66 -4.16 3.30
CA ASN A 110 0.48 -4.93 2.98
C ASN A 110 0.17 -4.87 1.47
N PRO A 111 -0.15 -6.00 0.81
CA PRO A 111 -0.45 -6.03 -0.63
C PRO A 111 -1.68 -5.20 -1.02
N VAL A 112 -2.53 -4.79 -0.08
CA VAL A 112 -3.68 -3.91 -0.31
C VAL A 112 -3.31 -2.59 -1.01
N TRP A 113 -2.06 -2.12 -0.86
CA TRP A 113 -1.62 -0.92 -1.57
C TRP A 113 -1.54 -1.15 -3.07
N MET A 114 -1.16 -2.35 -3.54
CA MET A 114 -1.18 -2.69 -4.96
C MET A 114 -2.60 -2.79 -5.49
N SER A 115 -3.49 -3.38 -4.72
CA SER A 115 -4.91 -3.41 -5.01
C SER A 115 -5.49 -2.01 -5.18
N LEU A 116 -5.15 -1.10 -4.27
CA LEU A 116 -5.61 0.28 -4.32
C LEU A 116 -5.02 1.04 -5.52
N ILE A 117 -3.72 0.88 -5.80
CA ILE A 117 -3.07 1.49 -6.97
C ILE A 117 -3.75 0.98 -8.26
N GLY A 118 -3.93 -0.33 -8.41
CA GLY A 118 -4.60 -0.93 -9.56
C GLY A 118 -6.05 -0.47 -9.71
N TRP A 119 -6.78 -0.34 -8.59
CA TRP A 119 -8.15 0.19 -8.62
C TRP A 119 -8.21 1.65 -9.07
N ILE A 120 -7.31 2.51 -8.58
CA ILE A 120 -7.23 3.91 -9.01
C ILE A 120 -6.93 3.96 -10.51
N GLN A 121 -5.98 3.17 -11.00
CA GLN A 121 -5.68 3.10 -12.43
C GLN A 121 -6.90 2.70 -13.26
N LEU A 122 -7.57 1.60 -12.90
CA LEU A 122 -8.70 1.08 -13.65
C LEU A 122 -9.91 2.01 -13.62
N PHE A 123 -10.27 2.56 -12.45
CA PHE A 123 -11.54 3.26 -12.28
C PHE A 123 -11.46 4.78 -12.37
N VAL A 124 -10.29 5.36 -12.14
CA VAL A 124 -10.09 6.82 -12.17
C VAL A 124 -9.33 7.25 -13.42
N MET A 125 -8.36 6.46 -13.89
CA MET A 125 -7.48 6.87 -15.00
C MET A 125 -7.92 6.33 -16.37
N MET A 126 -8.59 5.18 -16.43
CA MET A 126 -9.03 4.58 -17.70
C MET A 126 -10.46 4.96 -18.07
N ASN A 127 -10.72 5.19 -19.35
CA ASN A 127 -12.08 5.37 -19.86
C ASN A 127 -12.81 4.01 -20.01
N ALA A 128 -14.10 4.03 -20.38
CA ALA A 128 -14.92 2.81 -20.44
C ALA A 128 -14.44 1.81 -21.51
N GLU A 129 -13.91 2.31 -22.64
CA GLU A 129 -13.43 1.49 -23.76
C GLU A 129 -12.11 0.79 -23.41
N GLU A 130 -11.17 1.52 -22.79
CA GLU A 130 -9.90 0.98 -22.31
C GLU A 130 -10.11 -0.11 -21.25
N ARG A 131 -11.08 0.08 -20.35
CA ARG A 131 -11.45 -0.93 -19.35
C ARG A 131 -12.01 -2.19 -19.99
N ALA A 132 -12.90 -2.05 -20.97
CA ALA A 132 -13.48 -3.18 -21.69
C ALA A 132 -12.41 -3.96 -22.48
N ALA A 133 -11.46 -3.26 -23.12
CA ALA A 133 -10.33 -3.87 -23.79
C ALA A 133 -9.41 -4.62 -22.81
N MET A 134 -9.13 -4.04 -21.64
CA MET A 134 -8.32 -4.67 -20.61
C MET A 134 -9.04 -5.89 -20.00
N GLU A 135 -10.35 -5.82 -19.81
CA GLU A 135 -11.17 -6.95 -19.35
C GLU A 135 -11.21 -8.10 -20.36
N ALA A 136 -11.28 -7.79 -21.66
CA ALA A 136 -11.20 -8.79 -22.72
C ALA A 136 -9.81 -9.46 -22.80
N ALA A 137 -8.73 -8.69 -22.60
CA ALA A 137 -7.35 -9.20 -22.71
C ALA A 137 -6.88 -9.99 -21.48
N VAL A 138 -7.36 -9.59 -20.29
CA VAL A 138 -6.80 -10.04 -19.00
C VAL A 138 -7.78 -10.95 -18.23
N GLY A 139 -9.05 -10.95 -18.62
CA GLY A 139 -10.12 -11.71 -17.98
C GLY A 139 -10.68 -11.02 -16.73
N SER A 140 -11.98 -11.21 -16.48
CA SER A 140 -12.69 -10.59 -15.35
C SER A 140 -12.18 -11.03 -13.97
N GLU A 141 -11.44 -12.15 -13.90
CA GLU A 141 -10.89 -12.69 -12.65
C GLU A 141 -9.87 -11.75 -12.00
N ILE A 142 -9.10 -10.99 -12.78
CA ILE A 142 -8.09 -10.07 -12.24
C ILE A 142 -8.73 -8.89 -11.50
N TYR A 143 -9.92 -8.45 -11.91
CA TYR A 143 -10.69 -7.44 -11.19
C TYR A 143 -11.16 -7.94 -9.82
N SER A 144 -11.56 -9.20 -9.74
CA SER A 144 -11.98 -9.82 -8.48
C SER A 144 -10.79 -10.11 -7.54
N ALA A 145 -9.61 -10.38 -8.11
CA ALA A 145 -8.38 -10.62 -7.36
C ALA A 145 -7.82 -9.36 -6.69
N LEU A 146 -8.03 -8.18 -7.30
CA LEU A 146 -7.59 -6.88 -6.74
C LEU A 146 -8.17 -6.66 -5.34
N PHE A 147 -9.41 -7.06 -5.03
CA PHE A 147 -9.97 -6.96 -3.68
C PHE A 147 -10.42 -8.30 -3.13
N SER A 148 -9.55 -9.30 -3.20
CA SER A 148 -9.85 -10.57 -2.52
C SER A 148 -10.17 -10.33 -1.03
N PRO A 149 -11.16 -11.04 -0.45
CA PRO A 149 -11.50 -10.92 0.97
C PRO A 149 -10.30 -11.11 1.90
N LEU A 150 -9.33 -11.93 1.47
CA LEU A 150 -8.08 -12.15 2.19
C LEU A 150 -7.23 -10.88 2.27
N VAL A 151 -7.04 -10.16 1.17
CA VAL A 151 -6.26 -8.91 1.15
C VAL A 151 -6.91 -7.88 2.08
N LEU A 152 -8.22 -7.72 2.00
CA LEU A 152 -8.97 -6.81 2.87
C LEU A 152 -8.87 -7.21 4.35
N ALA A 153 -9.00 -8.50 4.66
CA ALA A 153 -8.84 -9.00 6.02
C ALA A 153 -7.44 -8.71 6.59
N THR A 154 -6.38 -8.93 5.80
CA THR A 154 -5.01 -8.63 6.26
C THR A 154 -4.77 -7.13 6.43
N ALA A 155 -5.38 -6.28 5.59
CA ALA A 155 -5.31 -4.83 5.72
C ALA A 155 -5.99 -4.36 7.02
N LEU A 156 -7.18 -4.88 7.31
CA LEU A 156 -7.91 -4.60 8.55
C LEU A 156 -7.09 -5.06 9.77
N LEU A 157 -6.54 -6.28 9.75
CA LEU A 157 -5.70 -6.78 10.84
C LEU A 157 -4.46 -5.92 11.05
N SER A 158 -3.82 -5.46 9.97
CA SER A 158 -2.65 -4.58 10.04
C SER A 158 -3.01 -3.20 10.60
N LEU A 159 -4.16 -2.65 10.22
CA LEU A 159 -4.69 -1.41 10.78
C LEU A 159 -5.00 -1.55 12.27
N MET A 160 -5.72 -2.62 12.65
CA MET A 160 -6.03 -2.93 14.04
C MET A 160 -4.77 -3.08 14.87
N TRP A 161 -3.74 -3.75 14.33
CA TRP A 161 -2.43 -3.86 14.96
C TRP A 161 -1.78 -2.48 15.16
N GLY A 162 -1.74 -1.64 14.13
CA GLY A 162 -1.16 -0.30 14.22
C GLY A 162 -1.85 0.56 15.27
N LEU A 163 -3.19 0.54 15.30
CA LEU A 163 -4.00 1.23 16.31
C LEU A 163 -3.75 0.68 17.72
N PHE A 164 -3.77 -0.65 17.88
CA PHE A 164 -3.47 -1.30 19.15
C PHE A 164 -2.08 -0.93 19.65
N TYR A 165 -1.07 -1.01 18.78
CA TYR A 165 0.30 -0.67 19.13
C TYR A 165 0.40 0.80 19.58
N TRP A 166 -0.21 1.73 18.86
CA TRP A 166 -0.13 3.14 19.19
C TRP A 166 -0.90 3.54 20.44
N LEU A 167 -2.17 3.13 20.53
CA LEU A 167 -3.05 3.51 21.63
C LEU A 167 -2.68 2.80 22.92
N TRP A 168 -2.30 1.53 22.83
CA TRP A 168 -2.08 0.70 24.01
C TRP A 168 -0.60 0.42 24.28
N ALA A 169 0.14 -0.12 23.31
CA ALA A 169 1.52 -0.54 23.55
C ALA A 169 2.50 0.64 23.71
N ARG A 170 2.27 1.75 22.99
CA ARG A 170 3.11 2.94 23.01
C ARG A 170 2.60 4.03 23.95
N ARG A 171 1.30 4.36 23.91
CA ARG A 171 0.73 5.43 24.75
C ARG A 171 0.39 4.96 26.16
N GLY A 172 -0.11 3.73 26.31
CA GLY A 172 -0.54 3.16 27.60
C GLY A 172 0.58 2.60 28.48
N ARG A 173 1.81 2.47 27.96
CA ARG A 173 2.98 1.97 28.71
C ARG A 173 4.00 3.08 28.93
N SER A 174 4.76 2.96 30.02
CA SER A 174 5.88 3.85 30.34
C SER A 174 7.12 3.61 29.48
N SER A 175 7.17 2.52 28.70
CA SER A 175 8.27 2.25 27.79
C SER A 175 7.78 1.36 26.63
N SER A 176 7.74 1.94 25.43
CA SER A 176 7.49 1.25 24.16
C SER A 176 8.70 0.42 23.72
N VAL A 177 8.56 -0.38 22.65
CA VAL A 177 9.67 -1.19 22.14
C VAL A 177 10.83 -0.31 21.69
N GLY A 178 10.55 0.76 20.95
CA GLY A 178 11.57 1.73 20.53
C GLY A 178 12.28 2.40 21.71
N MET A 179 11.55 2.72 22.78
CA MET A 179 12.13 3.28 23.99
C MET A 179 13.05 2.29 24.72
N ARG A 180 12.67 1.01 24.80
CA ARG A 180 13.52 -0.06 25.39
C ARG A 180 14.79 -0.30 24.57
N MET A 181 14.69 -0.25 23.24
CA MET A 181 15.85 -0.33 22.36
C MET A 181 16.82 0.82 22.62
N ALA A 182 16.30 2.04 22.77
CA ALA A 182 17.08 3.24 23.03
C ALA A 182 17.53 3.41 24.49
N GLY A 183 17.09 2.55 25.42
CA GLY A 183 17.39 2.65 26.85
C GLY A 183 16.77 3.88 27.53
N ILE A 184 15.58 4.28 27.07
CA ILE A 184 14.84 5.43 27.61
C ILE A 184 13.48 4.98 28.18
N SER A 185 12.96 5.75 29.12
CA SER A 185 11.63 5.54 29.68
C SER A 185 10.89 6.87 29.81
N ARG A 186 9.55 6.76 29.83
CA ARG A 186 8.65 7.84 30.18
C ARG A 186 8.31 7.69 31.65
N VAL A 187 8.50 8.74 32.41
CA VAL A 187 8.22 8.82 33.85
C VAL A 187 7.31 10.02 34.11
N THR A 188 6.51 9.94 35.16
CA THR A 188 5.62 11.03 35.56
C THR A 188 6.17 11.61 36.86
N GLY A 189 6.80 12.78 36.78
CA GLY A 189 7.27 13.54 37.94
C GLY A 189 6.27 14.63 38.33
N MET A 190 6.66 15.51 39.25
CA MET A 190 5.80 16.61 39.70
C MET A 190 5.51 17.64 38.61
N SER A 191 6.48 17.87 37.70
CA SER A 191 6.32 18.76 36.54
C SER A 191 5.59 18.11 35.35
N GLY A 192 5.09 16.87 35.52
CA GLY A 192 4.38 16.12 34.51
C GLY A 192 5.23 15.01 33.86
N VAL A 193 4.89 14.69 32.61
CA VAL A 193 5.48 13.55 31.90
C VAL A 193 6.82 13.91 31.28
N GLU A 194 7.89 13.25 31.72
CA GLU A 194 9.25 13.44 31.21
C GLU A 194 9.81 12.16 30.57
N VAL A 195 10.76 12.34 29.63
CA VAL A 195 11.49 11.23 28.99
C VAL A 195 12.95 11.27 29.43
N VAL A 196 13.40 10.20 30.05
CA VAL A 196 14.68 10.10 30.74
C VAL A 196 15.47 8.88 30.25
N ASN A 197 16.77 8.87 30.52
CA ASN A 197 17.59 7.68 30.30
C ASN A 197 17.31 6.70 31.45
N THR A 198 16.82 5.49 31.14
CA THR A 198 16.38 4.52 32.16
C THR A 198 17.51 4.12 33.10
N SER A 199 18.75 4.07 32.59
CA SER A 199 19.93 3.73 33.38
C SER A 199 20.41 4.85 34.29
N ALA A 200 20.04 6.11 34.01
CA ALA A 200 20.43 7.25 34.84
C ALA A 200 19.60 7.33 36.13
N ILE A 201 18.37 6.82 36.09
CA ILE A 201 17.43 6.83 37.23
C ILE A 201 17.37 5.49 37.97
N ALA A 202 18.13 4.48 37.51
CA ALA A 202 18.19 3.15 38.11
C ALA A 202 19.13 3.17 39.31
N VAL A 203 18.70 2.62 40.44
CA VAL A 203 19.49 2.69 41.69
C VAL A 203 19.97 1.35 42.18
N THR A 204 19.14 0.30 42.11
CA THR A 204 19.61 -1.04 42.47
C THR A 204 20.48 -1.65 41.36
N GLU A 205 21.48 -2.44 41.73
CA GLU A 205 22.30 -3.19 40.76
C GLU A 205 21.47 -3.98 39.73
N PRO A 206 20.45 -4.78 40.12
CA PRO A 206 19.57 -5.45 39.15
C PRO A 206 18.82 -4.47 38.24
N ALA A 207 18.41 -3.30 38.75
CA ALA A 207 17.78 -2.27 37.93
C ALA A 207 18.75 -1.71 36.87
N THR A 208 20.02 -1.49 37.22
CA THR A 208 21.02 -1.01 36.24
C THR A 208 21.21 -1.99 35.09
N ILE A 209 21.23 -3.30 35.35
CA ILE A 209 21.34 -4.34 34.32
C ILE A 209 20.11 -4.35 33.41
N VAL A 210 18.91 -4.31 34.01
CA VAL A 210 17.64 -4.34 33.27
C VAL A 210 17.45 -3.06 32.45
N SER A 211 17.94 -1.91 32.93
CA SER A 211 17.83 -0.60 32.29
C SER A 211 18.68 -0.44 31.02
N ARG A 212 19.63 -1.34 30.77
CA ARG A 212 20.52 -1.26 29.60
C ARG A 212 19.73 -1.29 28.28
N PRO A 213 20.17 -0.53 27.27
CA PRO A 213 19.59 -0.58 25.93
C PRO A 213 19.51 -2.02 25.40
N LYS A 214 18.33 -2.41 24.92
CA LYS A 214 18.09 -3.76 24.40
C LYS A 214 18.47 -3.83 22.92
N TRP A 215 19.77 -3.85 22.65
CA TRP A 215 20.32 -3.88 21.29
C TRP A 215 19.84 -5.08 20.46
N TYR A 216 19.54 -6.21 21.10
CA TYR A 216 19.01 -7.39 20.42
C TYR A 216 17.60 -7.18 19.83
N LEU A 217 16.85 -6.18 20.31
CA LEU A 217 15.60 -5.73 19.68
C LEU A 217 15.88 -4.78 18.50
N ALA A 218 17.05 -4.14 18.47
CA ALA A 218 17.46 -3.21 17.41
C ALA A 218 17.70 -3.91 16.08
N ALA A 219 18.42 -5.03 16.09
CA ALA A 219 18.75 -5.78 14.87
C ALA A 219 17.51 -6.18 14.04
N PRO A 220 16.51 -6.91 14.56
CA PRO A 220 15.35 -7.30 13.78
C PRO A 220 14.48 -6.09 13.37
N THR A 221 14.39 -5.07 14.23
CA THR A 221 13.61 -3.86 13.92
C THR A 221 14.26 -3.04 12.80
N ALA A 222 15.59 -2.97 12.76
CA ALA A 222 16.33 -2.31 11.69
C ALA A 222 16.10 -3.03 10.36
N VAL A 223 16.23 -4.36 10.33
CA VAL A 223 15.96 -5.18 9.13
C VAL A 223 14.52 -4.98 8.67
N PHE A 224 13.55 -5.08 9.58
CA PHE A 224 12.15 -4.86 9.26
C PHE A 224 11.89 -3.43 8.76
N GLY A 225 12.50 -2.42 9.38
CA GLY A 225 12.40 -1.02 8.97
C GLY A 225 12.97 -0.78 7.57
N VAL A 226 14.05 -1.46 7.18
CA VAL A 226 14.58 -1.42 5.82
C VAL A 226 13.59 -2.02 4.83
N ILE A 227 13.00 -3.17 5.14
CA ILE A 227 11.96 -3.79 4.30
C ILE A 227 10.76 -2.85 4.13
N VAL A 228 10.29 -2.24 5.22
CA VAL A 228 9.21 -1.24 5.19
C VAL A 228 9.57 -0.05 4.30
N MET A 229 10.78 0.50 4.44
CA MET A 229 11.23 1.62 3.60
C MET A 229 11.30 1.22 2.12
N LEU A 230 11.82 0.04 1.81
CA LEU A 230 11.88 -0.47 0.43
C LEU A 230 10.47 -0.68 -0.14
N ALA A 231 9.54 -1.24 0.62
CA ALA A 231 8.16 -1.42 0.20
C ALA A 231 7.46 -0.08 -0.05
N VAL A 232 7.61 0.89 0.86
CA VAL A 232 7.05 2.23 0.69
C VAL A 232 7.67 2.95 -0.50
N ALA A 233 8.99 2.84 -0.70
CA ALA A 233 9.66 3.42 -1.86
C ALA A 233 9.18 2.75 -3.16
N TYR A 234 8.98 1.43 -3.14
CA TYR A 234 8.46 0.68 -4.28
C TYR A 234 7.01 1.05 -4.60
N TYR A 235 6.12 1.08 -3.61
CA TYR A 235 4.74 1.54 -3.81
C TYR A 235 4.67 3.01 -4.21
N GLY A 236 5.53 3.86 -3.67
CA GLY A 236 5.67 5.25 -4.08
C GLY A 236 6.11 5.36 -5.54
N ALA A 237 7.13 4.61 -5.95
CA ALA A 237 7.60 4.55 -7.32
C ALA A 237 6.55 3.96 -8.27
N MET A 238 5.77 2.97 -7.83
CA MET A 238 4.66 2.42 -8.62
C MET A 238 3.51 3.41 -8.71
N ALA A 239 3.13 4.09 -7.63
CA ALA A 239 2.07 5.10 -7.65
C ALA A 239 2.48 6.29 -8.52
N VAL A 240 3.66 6.89 -8.26
CA VAL A 240 4.24 7.96 -9.09
C VAL A 240 4.42 7.49 -10.52
N GLY A 241 5.00 6.31 -10.73
CA GLY A 241 5.10 5.66 -12.03
C GLY A 241 3.74 5.49 -12.69
N SER A 242 2.67 5.22 -11.96
CA SER A 242 1.30 5.15 -12.50
C SER A 242 0.70 6.52 -12.82
N PHE A 243 1.13 7.59 -12.14
CA PHE A 243 0.71 8.96 -12.43
C PHE A 243 1.55 9.60 -13.55
N PHE A 244 2.80 9.19 -13.72
CA PHE A 244 3.72 9.65 -14.77
C PHE A 244 3.79 8.71 -15.98
N GLN A 245 3.28 7.48 -15.85
CA GLN A 245 2.90 6.63 -16.96
C GLN A 245 1.41 6.87 -17.21
N PRO A 246 1.03 7.72 -18.18
CA PRO A 246 -0.06 7.26 -19.03
C PRO A 246 0.41 5.90 -19.55
N PHE A 247 -0.48 4.91 -19.59
CA PHE A 247 -0.25 3.59 -20.15
C PHE A 247 0.70 3.60 -21.38
N ASN A 248 2.00 3.44 -21.11
CA ASN A 248 3.10 3.50 -22.08
C ASN A 248 3.19 2.18 -22.87
N ARG A 249 2.05 1.51 -23.06
CA ARG A 249 1.82 0.34 -23.90
C ARG A 249 0.91 0.64 -25.09
N LEU A 250 0.38 1.85 -25.17
CA LEU A 250 -0.01 2.52 -26.42
C LEU A 250 1.16 3.35 -26.99
N LEU A 251 2.41 3.09 -26.56
CA LEU A 251 3.61 3.83 -26.99
C LEU A 251 4.69 2.86 -27.48
N GLY A 252 4.29 1.95 -28.38
CA GLY A 252 4.97 1.89 -29.67
C GLY A 252 4.17 2.80 -30.59
N GLU A 253 4.79 3.88 -31.09
CA GLU A 253 4.27 4.85 -32.07
C GLU A 253 2.76 4.75 -32.37
N GLN A 254 1.90 5.11 -31.42
CA GLN A 254 0.48 5.20 -31.74
C GLN A 254 0.21 6.53 -32.41
N ALA A 255 -0.36 6.43 -33.60
CA ALA A 255 -0.94 7.53 -34.31
C ALA A 255 -1.91 8.28 -33.37
N THR A 256 -1.89 9.62 -33.39
CA THR A 256 -2.83 10.42 -32.60
C THR A 256 -4.29 10.04 -32.93
N VAL A 257 -5.28 10.31 -32.06
CA VAL A 257 -6.70 10.02 -32.35
C VAL A 257 -7.13 10.59 -33.71
N ALA A 258 -6.63 11.78 -34.07
CA ALA A 258 -6.85 12.39 -35.39
C ALA A 258 -6.19 11.61 -36.55
N GLU A 259 -5.05 10.97 -36.31
CA GLU A 259 -4.38 10.11 -37.29
C GLU A 259 -5.09 8.75 -37.44
N LEU A 260 -5.65 8.20 -36.36
CA LEU A 260 -6.49 6.99 -36.42
C LEU A 260 -7.81 7.26 -37.16
N GLU A 261 -8.42 8.42 -36.94
CA GLU A 261 -9.58 8.88 -37.70
C GLU A 261 -9.25 9.09 -39.19
N GLY A 262 -8.14 9.77 -39.50
CA GLY A 262 -7.70 9.96 -40.89
C GLY A 262 -7.33 8.65 -41.60
N ALA A 263 -6.71 7.69 -40.89
CA ALA A 263 -6.45 6.36 -41.41
C ALA A 263 -7.76 5.62 -41.71
N ARG A 264 -8.73 5.67 -40.79
CA ARG A 264 -10.05 5.05 -40.95
C ARG A 264 -10.80 5.59 -42.16
N ASP A 265 -10.78 6.90 -42.39
CA ASP A 265 -11.41 7.52 -43.55
C ASP A 265 -10.75 7.07 -44.86
N THR A 266 -9.42 6.96 -44.87
CA THR A 266 -8.66 6.47 -46.03
C THR A 266 -8.99 5.01 -46.34
N TYR A 267 -9.08 4.14 -45.33
CA TYR A 267 -9.50 2.75 -45.49
C TYR A 267 -10.93 2.63 -46.01
N THR A 268 -11.81 3.51 -45.51
CA THR A 268 -13.20 3.54 -45.93
C THR A 268 -13.30 3.85 -47.42
N ALA A 269 -12.62 4.91 -47.86
CA ALA A 269 -12.60 5.30 -49.26
C ALA A 269 -11.94 4.24 -50.17
N PHE A 270 -10.88 3.55 -49.69
CA PHE A 270 -10.26 2.45 -50.42
C PHE A 270 -11.21 1.26 -50.60
N TYR A 271 -11.84 0.76 -49.53
CA TYR A 271 -12.73 -0.41 -49.62
C TYR A 271 -14.03 -0.10 -50.36
N ASP A 272 -14.55 1.13 -50.26
CA ASP A 272 -15.69 1.56 -51.07
C ASP A 272 -15.36 1.50 -52.57
N ALA A 273 -14.16 1.92 -52.97
CA ALA A 273 -13.69 1.79 -54.35
C ALA A 273 -13.48 0.33 -54.78
N VAL A 274 -13.00 -0.53 -53.88
CA VAL A 274 -12.85 -1.98 -54.13
C VAL A 274 -14.21 -2.63 -54.38
N ILE A 275 -15.23 -2.36 -53.56
CA ILE A 275 -16.58 -2.90 -53.77
C ILE A 275 -17.22 -2.35 -55.04
N ALA A 276 -16.96 -1.08 -55.37
CA ALA A 276 -17.42 -0.49 -56.63
C ALA A 276 -16.73 -1.07 -57.88
N GLY A 277 -15.69 -1.90 -57.71
CA GLY A 277 -14.88 -2.40 -58.81
C GLY A 277 -14.00 -1.32 -59.46
N ASP A 278 -13.83 -0.17 -58.83
CA ASP A 278 -13.08 0.97 -59.34
C ASP A 278 -11.61 0.88 -58.93
N ALA A 279 -10.85 0.10 -59.70
CA ALA A 279 -9.42 -0.10 -59.47
C ALA A 279 -8.60 1.19 -59.60
N ALA A 280 -9.06 2.16 -60.41
CA ALA A 280 -8.36 3.43 -60.57
C ALA A 280 -8.46 4.28 -59.30
N THR A 281 -9.66 4.37 -58.71
CA THR A 281 -9.88 5.07 -57.45
C THR A 281 -9.23 4.34 -56.27
N ALA A 282 -9.34 3.01 -56.20
CA ALA A 282 -8.68 2.21 -55.16
C ALA A 282 -7.16 2.42 -55.18
N ARG A 283 -6.54 2.44 -56.37
CA ARG A 283 -5.10 2.66 -56.55
C ARG A 283 -4.64 4.01 -56.00
N SER A 284 -5.48 5.05 -56.05
CA SER A 284 -5.14 6.39 -55.55
C SER A 284 -4.88 6.45 -54.04
N TYR A 285 -5.39 5.47 -53.28
CA TYR A 285 -5.18 5.33 -51.83
C TYR A 285 -4.02 4.38 -51.48
N THR A 286 -3.25 3.90 -52.46
CA THR A 286 -2.17 2.93 -52.26
C THR A 286 -0.81 3.48 -52.63
N THR A 287 0.22 2.81 -52.13
CA THR A 287 1.63 3.12 -52.39
C THR A 287 2.02 2.72 -53.81
N ASP A 288 3.01 3.37 -54.42
CA ASP A 288 3.51 2.95 -55.76
C ASP A 288 3.99 1.49 -55.79
N ALA A 289 4.48 0.96 -54.66
CA ALA A 289 4.93 -0.42 -54.53
C ALA A 289 3.77 -1.43 -54.47
N ALA A 290 2.60 -1.01 -53.97
CA ALA A 290 1.39 -1.83 -53.88
C ALA A 290 0.46 -1.62 -55.09
N ALA A 291 0.63 -0.52 -55.82
CA ALA A 291 -0.23 -0.10 -56.92
C ALA A 291 -0.35 -1.15 -58.05
N SER A 292 0.68 -1.97 -58.26
CA SER A 292 0.65 -3.07 -59.24
C SER A 292 -0.19 -4.28 -58.80
N GLU A 293 -0.52 -4.40 -57.51
CA GLU A 293 -1.30 -5.50 -56.95
C GLU A 293 -2.79 -5.14 -56.77
N VAL A 294 -3.13 -3.84 -56.78
CA VAL A 294 -4.50 -3.34 -56.56
C VAL A 294 -5.48 -3.83 -57.64
N GLU A 295 -5.07 -3.81 -58.91
CA GLU A 295 -5.96 -4.25 -60.00
C GLU A 295 -6.35 -5.73 -59.86
N ALA A 296 -5.38 -6.57 -59.49
CA ALA A 296 -5.62 -7.98 -59.23
C ALA A 296 -6.50 -8.17 -57.98
N PHE A 297 -6.25 -7.41 -56.91
CA PHE A 297 -7.04 -7.46 -55.69
C PHE A 297 -8.52 -7.08 -55.92
N VAL A 298 -8.77 -5.98 -56.64
CA VAL A 298 -10.13 -5.53 -56.97
C VAL A 298 -10.83 -6.57 -57.85
N ALA A 299 -10.14 -7.11 -58.86
CA ALA A 299 -10.69 -8.16 -59.71
C ALA A 299 -11.07 -9.42 -58.91
N ASP A 300 -10.25 -9.81 -57.93
CA ASP A 300 -10.51 -10.95 -57.05
C ASP A 300 -11.76 -10.72 -56.18
N ARG A 301 -11.91 -9.53 -55.57
CA ARG A 301 -13.08 -9.21 -54.74
C ARG A 301 -14.38 -9.06 -55.54
N VAL A 302 -14.29 -8.57 -56.78
CA VAL A 302 -15.42 -8.56 -57.72
C VAL A 302 -15.80 -9.99 -58.12
N ALA A 303 -14.82 -10.86 -58.38
CA ALA A 303 -15.05 -12.26 -58.70
C ALA A 303 -15.66 -13.04 -57.52
N ASP A 304 -15.24 -12.74 -56.29
CA ASP A 304 -15.80 -13.29 -55.05
C ASP A 304 -17.23 -12.80 -54.76
N GLY A 305 -17.69 -11.74 -55.42
CA GLY A 305 -19.02 -11.18 -55.21
C GLY A 305 -19.20 -10.49 -53.86
N VAL A 306 -18.16 -9.77 -53.40
CA VAL A 306 -18.25 -8.94 -52.19
C VAL A 306 -19.22 -7.78 -52.44
N THR A 307 -20.23 -7.63 -51.59
CA THR A 307 -21.32 -6.65 -51.74
C THR A 307 -21.34 -5.58 -50.65
N ALA A 308 -20.78 -5.87 -49.49
CA ALA A 308 -20.67 -4.92 -48.39
C ALA A 308 -19.44 -5.23 -47.53
N TRP A 309 -18.99 -4.25 -46.76
CA TRP A 309 -17.92 -4.42 -45.79
C TRP A 309 -18.18 -3.57 -44.55
N THR A 310 -17.62 -3.98 -43.41
CA THR A 310 -17.64 -3.22 -42.16
C THR A 310 -16.37 -3.46 -41.36
N PHE A 311 -16.00 -2.54 -40.47
CA PHE A 311 -14.97 -2.81 -39.47
C PHE A 311 -15.48 -3.83 -38.43
N GLY A 312 -14.67 -4.86 -38.16
CA GLY A 312 -14.92 -5.86 -37.12
C GLY A 312 -14.62 -5.35 -35.70
N PRO A 313 -14.85 -6.16 -34.66
CA PRO A 313 -14.61 -5.80 -33.27
C PRO A 313 -13.10 -5.74 -32.92
N ALA A 314 -12.44 -4.65 -33.33
CA ALA A 314 -11.16 -4.06 -32.88
C ALA A 314 -9.83 -4.86 -33.05
N LEU A 315 -8.72 -4.12 -33.29
CA LEU A 315 -7.38 -4.24 -32.66
C LEU A 315 -6.41 -3.06 -33.01
N PRO A 316 -6.61 -1.83 -32.50
CA PRO A 316 -5.58 -0.78 -32.59
C PRO A 316 -4.27 -1.18 -31.86
N PRO A 317 -3.10 -0.64 -32.26
CA PRO A 317 -2.94 0.47 -33.23
C PRO A 317 -2.72 0.07 -34.69
N ASP A 318 -2.29 -1.16 -34.94
CA ASP A 318 -1.66 -1.52 -36.21
C ASP A 318 -2.44 -2.58 -36.99
N GLU A 319 -3.59 -3.08 -36.50
CA GLU A 319 -4.32 -4.16 -37.15
C GLU A 319 -5.83 -3.87 -37.19
N TRP A 320 -6.40 -3.90 -38.39
CA TRP A 320 -7.84 -3.73 -38.61
C TRP A 320 -8.41 -5.05 -39.10
N VAL A 321 -9.54 -5.44 -38.49
CA VAL A 321 -10.35 -6.54 -38.99
C VAL A 321 -11.42 -5.96 -39.90
N ILE A 322 -11.46 -6.40 -41.15
CA ILE A 322 -12.47 -6.02 -42.12
C ILE A 322 -13.38 -7.22 -42.34
N VAL A 323 -14.66 -7.04 -42.06
CA VAL A 323 -15.68 -8.05 -42.27
C VAL A 323 -16.29 -7.80 -43.64
N GLU A 324 -16.00 -8.67 -44.60
CA GLU A 324 -16.59 -8.61 -45.94
C GLU A 324 -17.83 -9.49 -46.02
N THR A 325 -18.86 -8.99 -46.69
CA THR A 325 -20.10 -9.72 -46.98
C THR A 325 -20.12 -10.13 -48.44
N LEU A 326 -20.26 -11.42 -48.72
CA LEU A 326 -20.35 -11.99 -50.05
C LEU A 326 -21.81 -12.31 -50.40
N GLY A 327 -22.24 -11.91 -51.59
CA GLY A 327 -23.61 -12.11 -52.07
C GLY A 327 -24.64 -11.16 -51.45
N SER A 328 -25.92 -11.37 -51.73
CA SER A 328 -27.01 -10.50 -51.22
C SER A 328 -28.18 -11.31 -50.65
N GLY A 329 -28.93 -10.71 -49.74
CA GLY A 329 -30.12 -11.32 -49.12
C GLY A 329 -29.80 -12.44 -48.14
N ALA A 330 -30.70 -13.42 -48.01
CA ALA A 330 -30.65 -14.48 -46.99
C ALA A 330 -29.51 -15.50 -47.17
N ALA A 331 -28.80 -15.47 -48.31
CA ALA A 331 -27.65 -16.34 -48.60
C ALA A 331 -26.31 -15.63 -48.42
N ALA A 332 -26.31 -14.40 -47.91
CA ALA A 332 -25.09 -13.63 -47.68
C ALA A 332 -24.19 -14.35 -46.65
N LYS A 333 -22.90 -14.41 -46.97
CA LYS A 333 -21.87 -15.02 -46.12
C LYS A 333 -20.86 -13.96 -45.72
N THR A 334 -20.38 -13.99 -44.48
CA THR A 334 -19.35 -13.07 -44.02
C THR A 334 -18.00 -13.76 -43.97
N ARG A 335 -16.93 -13.02 -44.26
CA ARG A 335 -15.56 -13.45 -44.01
C ARG A 335 -14.80 -12.33 -43.31
N ASP A 336 -13.96 -12.72 -42.35
CA ASP A 336 -13.07 -11.81 -41.66
C ASP A 336 -11.74 -11.73 -42.41
N VAL A 337 -11.31 -10.52 -42.72
CA VAL A 337 -10.05 -10.22 -43.39
C VAL A 337 -9.19 -9.40 -42.44
N PHE A 338 -8.07 -9.97 -42.00
CA PHE A 338 -7.10 -9.28 -41.16
C PHE A 338 -6.21 -8.40 -42.04
N VAL A 339 -6.18 -7.11 -41.71
CA VAL A 339 -5.36 -6.11 -42.40
C VAL A 339 -4.41 -5.49 -41.39
N SER A 340 -3.11 -5.75 -41.55
CA SER A 340 -2.09 -5.04 -40.78
C SER A 340 -1.70 -3.72 -41.44
N VAL A 341 -1.40 -2.75 -40.60
CA VAL A 341 -1.11 -1.35 -40.88
C VAL A 341 0.25 -1.10 -40.30
N ARG A 342 1.27 -1.27 -41.14
CA ARG A 342 2.63 -0.84 -40.80
C ARG A 342 2.96 0.41 -41.58
N ARG A 343 3.33 1.46 -40.85
CA ARG A 343 3.92 2.68 -41.41
C ARG A 343 5.22 2.30 -42.12
N THR A 344 5.25 2.37 -43.45
CA THR A 344 6.49 2.28 -44.21
C THR A 344 6.95 3.68 -44.61
N GLU A 345 8.03 4.10 -43.94
CA GLU A 345 8.86 5.30 -44.13
C GLU A 345 8.34 6.66 -43.62
N ASP A 346 9.18 7.26 -42.79
CA ASP A 346 9.12 8.64 -42.30
C ASP A 346 10.04 9.48 -43.20
N THR A 347 9.50 10.08 -44.27
CA THR A 347 10.25 11.12 -44.98
C THR A 347 10.19 12.39 -44.14
N SER A 348 11.37 12.92 -43.80
CA SER A 348 11.64 14.02 -42.87
C SER A 348 11.07 15.40 -43.24
N ASP A 349 10.03 15.46 -44.07
CA ASP A 349 9.30 16.65 -44.47
C ASP A 349 7.83 16.59 -43.95
N PRO A 350 7.49 17.34 -42.89
CA PRO A 350 6.14 17.39 -42.33
C PRO A 350 5.07 17.91 -43.30
N ALA A 351 5.48 18.54 -44.41
CA ALA A 351 4.55 19.10 -45.40
C ALA A 351 4.14 18.11 -46.50
N ASN A 352 4.82 16.95 -46.61
CA ASN A 352 4.61 15.95 -47.67
C ASN A 352 4.49 14.53 -47.09
N THR A 353 3.69 14.35 -46.04
CA THR A 353 3.45 13.04 -45.44
C THR A 353 2.57 12.19 -46.35
N ILE A 354 3.18 11.28 -47.12
CA ILE A 354 2.46 10.24 -47.85
C ILE A 354 2.45 8.99 -46.97
N VAL A 355 1.33 8.73 -46.31
CA VAL A 355 1.16 7.51 -45.50
C VAL A 355 0.94 6.32 -46.42
N ARG A 356 1.79 5.30 -46.27
CA ARG A 356 1.83 4.13 -47.14
C ARG A 356 1.58 2.88 -46.31
N TYR A 357 0.50 2.16 -46.61
CA TYR A 357 0.05 0.98 -45.87
C TYR A 357 0.42 -0.32 -46.62
N ARG A 358 0.92 -1.33 -45.90
CA ARG A 358 1.19 -2.69 -46.44
C ARG A 358 0.11 -3.67 -45.99
N ILE A 359 -0.71 -4.15 -46.92
CA ILE A 359 -1.69 -5.22 -46.68
C ILE A 359 -0.96 -6.57 -46.69
N SER A 360 -1.02 -7.31 -45.58
CA SER A 360 -0.46 -8.66 -45.47
C SER A 360 -1.61 -9.66 -45.32
N ARG A 361 -1.79 -10.56 -46.30
CA ARG A 361 -2.83 -11.62 -46.27
C ARG A 361 -2.43 -12.73 -45.28
N PHE A 362 -3.28 -13.04 -44.31
CA PHE A 362 -3.20 -14.29 -43.55
C PHE A 362 -4.48 -15.12 -43.79
N THR A 363 -4.27 -16.25 -44.48
CA THR A 363 -5.07 -17.49 -44.57
C THR A 363 -6.59 -17.43 -44.75
N GLU A 364 -7.05 -18.15 -45.78
CA GLU A 364 -8.41 -18.67 -45.94
C GLU A 364 -8.71 -19.65 -44.80
N ASP A 365 -9.38 -19.21 -43.74
CA ASP A 365 -10.16 -20.12 -42.90
C ASP A 365 -11.63 -20.01 -43.28
N GLY A 366 -12.23 -21.18 -43.51
CA GLY A 366 -13.44 -21.37 -44.29
C GLY A 366 -14.65 -20.56 -43.84
N LEU A 367 -15.56 -20.39 -44.80
CA LEU A 367 -17.00 -20.20 -44.60
C LEU A 367 -17.42 -20.71 -43.22
N SER A 368 -17.73 -19.80 -42.29
CA SER A 368 -17.97 -20.14 -40.89
C SER A 368 -19.24 -20.99 -40.71
N GLU A 369 -19.10 -22.31 -40.74
CA GLU A 369 -19.83 -23.19 -39.84
C GLU A 369 -19.03 -23.26 -38.53
N GLU A 370 -19.68 -22.84 -37.44
CA GLU A 370 -19.32 -23.09 -36.02
C GLU A 370 -17.84 -23.01 -35.63
N ARG A 371 -17.44 -21.96 -34.91
CA ARG A 371 -16.21 -22.00 -34.07
C ARG A 371 -16.50 -22.79 -32.78
N PRO A 372 -15.88 -23.94 -32.53
CA PRO A 372 -15.82 -24.55 -31.21
C PRO A 372 -14.53 -24.14 -30.50
N GLY A 373 -14.65 -23.58 -29.29
CA GLY A 373 -13.60 -23.62 -28.27
C GLY A 373 -12.47 -22.59 -28.39
N ASN A 374 -12.51 -21.59 -27.50
CA ASN A 374 -11.30 -20.93 -26.99
C ASN A 374 -10.47 -21.97 -26.23
N GLN A 375 -9.18 -22.10 -26.57
CA GLN A 375 -8.15 -22.63 -25.67
C GLN A 375 -7.18 -21.50 -25.32
#